data_AF-A0A845YBL1-F1
#
_entry.id   AF-A0A845YBL1-F1
#
_cell.length_a   1.000
_cell.length_b   1.000
_cell.length_c   1.000
_cell.angle_alpha   90.00
_cell.angle_beta   90.00
_cell.angle_gamma   90.00
#
_symmetry.space_group_name_H-M   'P 1'
#
loop_
_entity.id
_entity.type
_entity.pdbx_description
1 polymer ?
#
loop_
_entity_poly.entity_id
_entity_poly.type
_entity_poly.pdbx_seq_one_letter_code
_entity_poly.pdbx_strand_id
1 'polypeptide(L)'
;LGLELGHQDSLRVLEQLGAIDSTLALFVGLNNVLGIRPILQSAQPELKKRLLPQLAAGRELAAFALTEPGADSHPFGITSKAIPTTGGWTLQGKKIWSGSAAWAGVMNVFVKQHDAAGNPVGISGFVLQKGTPGLRPDALTMAPIPMVQNTVFLEQVPVKASQLLGAPGAGMAVAQDAMMYGRLAIAAASIGGMKRCAQLMLRYSSRRTLSTGRLLDSPVTLARLSWLTSAIATLSSLVTFIAQRLDRGLFVPDELYATCKILGPEFYWQAADDFGQCLGGQGHIETNLAPQILRDARVLRIFEGPTESLTMYLGARVLHQPTVLRDFLTELNLAALADSLFEAADEVFAYYQSAQSPFSDEITARHQANFIVGKVAAWGLAIAALKSVSVPSAQVASSNLEWAQHHFEQTVAQILTANPSEGASAVTVAEQIVYYQTSIGESEQTLARTDKTLDEWLQPASYAPSDLSTQPAENHLTQASSSTGRGLQNKSLLKRKNTIEQWLIQWLAQRLHIKQAQIEVNKALADYGMDSVMAVELAQDLEDFLTLSQSLDVTLAWSFPTVKALSHHLAGLSGPHLLDTQQRRSGESTQNVSTPEETDLADLSEAEMADMLAAELAAVRGR
;
A
#
# COMPACT_ATOMS: atom_id res chain seq x y z
N LEU A 1 -10.18 -16.20 -25.23
CA LEU A 1 -8.74 -16.62 -25.17
C LEU A 1 -8.43 -16.98 -23.73
N GLY A 2 -8.44 -18.27 -23.40
CA GLY A 2 -8.42 -18.79 -22.02
C GLY A 2 -9.63 -19.71 -21.78
N LEU A 3 -9.85 -20.11 -20.52
CA LEU A 3 -11.02 -20.93 -20.14
C LEU A 3 -12.31 -20.12 -19.99
N GLU A 4 -12.22 -18.77 -20.02
CA GLU A 4 -13.37 -17.86 -19.94
C GLU A 4 -14.28 -18.13 -18.73
N LEU A 5 -13.65 -18.53 -17.61
CA LEU A 5 -14.33 -18.71 -16.35
C LEU A 5 -14.82 -17.36 -15.83
N GLY A 6 -16.02 -17.34 -15.24
CA GLY A 6 -16.47 -16.22 -14.41
C GLY A 6 -15.54 -16.02 -13.22
N HIS A 7 -15.65 -14.87 -12.57
CA HIS A 7 -14.97 -14.54 -11.33
C HIS A 7 -15.26 -15.57 -10.24
N GLN A 8 -16.52 -16.02 -10.09
CA GLN A 8 -16.86 -17.02 -9.08
C GLN A 8 -16.11 -18.34 -9.30
N ASP A 9 -16.08 -18.84 -10.53
CA ASP A 9 -15.38 -20.10 -10.84
C ASP A 9 -13.86 -19.95 -10.77
N SER A 10 -13.31 -18.81 -11.20
CA SER A 10 -11.88 -18.50 -11.08
C SER A 10 -11.43 -18.48 -9.61
N LEU A 11 -12.23 -17.89 -8.72
CA LEU A 11 -11.94 -17.85 -7.29
C LEU A 11 -12.10 -19.22 -6.63
N ARG A 12 -13.04 -20.06 -7.10
CA ARG A 12 -13.14 -21.46 -6.66
C ARG A 12 -11.91 -22.28 -7.04
N VAL A 13 -11.32 -22.03 -8.22
CA VAL A 13 -10.04 -22.66 -8.58
C VAL A 13 -8.95 -22.25 -7.59
N LEU A 14 -8.82 -20.96 -7.27
CA LEU A 14 -7.84 -20.49 -6.29
C LEU A 14 -8.08 -21.04 -4.88
N GLU A 15 -9.34 -21.18 -4.46
CA GLU A 15 -9.71 -21.85 -3.21
C GLU A 15 -9.24 -23.31 -3.20
N GLN A 16 -9.47 -24.07 -4.27
CA GLN A 16 -9.02 -25.45 -4.34
C GLN A 16 -7.50 -25.56 -4.34
N LEU A 17 -6.80 -24.67 -5.05
CA LEU A 17 -5.35 -24.59 -5.00
C LEU A 17 -4.87 -24.28 -3.58
N GLY A 18 -5.49 -23.33 -2.88
CA GLY A 18 -5.14 -22.97 -1.50
C GLY A 18 -5.31 -24.13 -0.52
N ALA A 19 -6.29 -25.01 -0.75
CA ALA A 19 -6.50 -26.22 0.04
C ALA A 19 -5.47 -27.32 -0.23
N ILE A 20 -4.85 -27.33 -1.41
CA ILE A 20 -3.80 -28.27 -1.80
C ILE A 20 -2.45 -27.75 -1.29
N ASP A 21 -2.10 -26.54 -1.72
CA ASP A 21 -0.84 -25.87 -1.43
C ASP A 21 -1.01 -24.35 -1.61
N SER A 22 -0.82 -23.60 -0.52
CA SER A 22 -0.88 -22.13 -0.55
C SER A 22 0.12 -21.55 -1.55
N THR A 23 1.28 -22.19 -1.72
CA THR A 23 2.29 -21.77 -2.67
C THR A 23 1.80 -21.80 -4.10
N LEU A 24 1.19 -22.92 -4.47
CA LEU A 24 0.65 -23.09 -5.81
C LEU A 24 -0.46 -22.08 -6.08
N ALA A 25 -1.32 -21.83 -5.08
CA ALA A 25 -2.39 -20.84 -5.17
C ALA A 25 -1.83 -19.43 -5.41
N LEU A 26 -0.79 -19.04 -4.68
CA LEU A 26 -0.15 -17.73 -4.84
C LEU A 26 0.57 -17.58 -6.17
N PHE A 27 1.25 -18.62 -6.64
CA PHE A 27 1.92 -18.59 -7.94
C PHE A 27 0.92 -18.42 -9.09
N VAL A 28 -0.16 -19.22 -9.09
CA VAL A 28 -1.24 -19.11 -10.09
C VAL A 28 -1.97 -17.77 -9.96
N GLY A 29 -2.22 -17.33 -8.73
CA GLY A 29 -2.83 -16.04 -8.42
C GLY A 29 -2.02 -14.87 -8.94
N LEU A 30 -0.74 -14.76 -8.60
CA LEU A 30 0.15 -13.70 -9.09
C LEU A 30 0.16 -13.65 -10.62
N ASN A 31 0.38 -14.80 -11.27
CA ASN A 31 0.46 -14.85 -12.72
C ASN A 31 -0.85 -14.37 -13.38
N ASN A 32 -2.01 -14.84 -12.93
CA ASN A 32 -3.29 -14.49 -13.57
C ASN A 32 -3.80 -13.10 -13.17
N VAL A 33 -3.60 -12.72 -11.91
CA VAL A 33 -4.21 -11.52 -11.33
C VAL A 33 -3.30 -10.31 -11.44
N LEU A 34 -2.05 -10.40 -10.99
CA LEU A 34 -1.13 -9.25 -11.06
C LEU A 34 -0.39 -9.21 -12.40
N GLY A 35 -0.11 -10.37 -13.00
CA GLY A 35 0.55 -10.48 -14.30
C GLY A 35 -0.40 -10.28 -15.48
N ILE A 36 -1.39 -11.14 -15.65
CA ILE A 36 -2.23 -11.16 -16.86
C ILE A 36 -3.30 -10.07 -16.84
N ARG A 37 -3.95 -9.78 -15.70
CA ARG A 37 -5.07 -8.82 -15.64
C ARG A 37 -4.71 -7.41 -16.14
N PRO A 38 -3.58 -6.77 -15.76
CA PRO A 38 -3.20 -5.47 -16.34
C PRO A 38 -3.10 -5.51 -17.86
N ILE A 39 -2.53 -6.60 -18.41
CA ILE A 39 -2.39 -6.79 -19.85
C ILE A 39 -3.77 -6.95 -20.49
N LEU A 40 -4.62 -7.80 -19.92
CA LEU A 40 -5.96 -8.09 -20.41
C LEU A 40 -6.85 -6.85 -20.42
N GLN A 41 -6.78 -6.02 -19.39
CA GLN A 41 -7.61 -4.83 -19.25
C GLN A 41 -7.04 -3.64 -20.03
N SER A 42 -5.74 -3.37 -19.89
CA SER A 42 -5.20 -2.05 -20.21
C SER A 42 -4.10 -2.02 -21.27
N ALA A 43 -3.58 -3.15 -21.73
CA ALA A 43 -2.54 -3.13 -22.77
C ALA A 43 -3.09 -2.70 -24.15
N GLN A 44 -2.19 -2.24 -25.01
CA GLN A 44 -2.53 -1.93 -26.40
C GLN A 44 -3.01 -3.18 -27.16
N PRO A 45 -3.90 -3.05 -28.16
CA PRO A 45 -4.48 -4.18 -28.90
C PRO A 45 -3.43 -5.15 -29.48
N GLU A 46 -2.31 -4.62 -29.98
CA GLU A 46 -1.21 -5.40 -30.57
C GLU A 46 -0.51 -6.26 -29.51
N LEU A 47 -0.32 -5.73 -28.31
CA LEU A 47 0.23 -6.49 -27.18
C LEU A 47 -0.74 -7.57 -26.73
N LYS A 48 -2.04 -7.26 -26.60
CA LYS A 48 -3.07 -8.24 -26.23
C LYS A 48 -3.09 -9.41 -27.21
N LYS A 49 -3.10 -9.13 -28.53
CA LYS A 49 -3.11 -10.14 -29.59
C LYS A 49 -1.89 -11.07 -29.54
N ARG A 50 -0.72 -10.53 -29.17
CA ARG A 50 0.55 -11.27 -29.15
C ARG A 50 0.79 -12.06 -27.86
N LEU A 51 0.44 -11.48 -26.72
CA LEU A 51 0.79 -12.01 -25.40
C LEU A 51 -0.29 -12.94 -24.82
N LEU A 52 -1.57 -12.55 -24.89
CA LEU A 52 -2.64 -13.30 -24.23
C LEU A 52 -2.73 -14.78 -24.65
N PRO A 53 -2.52 -15.19 -25.93
CA PRO A 53 -2.52 -16.60 -26.31
C PRO A 53 -1.38 -17.42 -25.70
N GLN A 54 -0.25 -16.79 -25.37
CA GLN A 54 0.90 -17.46 -24.76
C GLN A 54 0.71 -17.58 -23.24
N LEU A 55 0.25 -16.49 -22.63
CA LEU A 55 -0.07 -16.39 -21.21
C LEU A 55 -1.21 -17.35 -20.82
N ALA A 56 -2.30 -17.37 -21.58
CA ALA A 56 -3.43 -18.26 -21.33
C ALA A 56 -3.08 -19.76 -21.50
N ALA A 57 -2.09 -20.07 -22.34
CA ALA A 57 -1.59 -21.43 -22.54
C ALA A 57 -0.52 -21.84 -21.51
N GLY A 58 -0.11 -20.93 -20.61
CA GLY A 58 0.99 -21.16 -19.66
C GLY A 58 2.37 -21.31 -20.31
N ARG A 59 2.54 -20.88 -21.57
CA ARG A 59 3.83 -20.93 -22.28
C ARG A 59 4.76 -19.78 -21.89
N GLU A 60 4.17 -18.68 -21.45
CA GLU A 60 4.88 -17.57 -20.82
C GLU A 60 4.20 -17.25 -19.48
N LEU A 61 5.00 -16.84 -18.50
CA LEU A 61 4.51 -16.31 -17.22
C LEU A 61 4.58 -14.78 -17.25
N ALA A 62 3.72 -14.14 -16.45
CA ALA A 62 3.68 -12.71 -16.25
C ALA A 62 3.99 -12.33 -14.80
N ALA A 63 4.77 -11.26 -14.62
CA ALA A 63 5.11 -10.70 -13.32
C ALA A 63 4.61 -9.25 -13.17
N PHE A 64 4.67 -8.75 -11.95
CA PHE A 64 4.23 -7.40 -11.56
C PHE A 64 5.31 -6.75 -10.69
N ALA A 65 5.69 -5.52 -11.02
CA ALA A 65 6.76 -4.80 -10.34
C ALA A 65 6.35 -3.33 -10.06
N LEU A 66 5.99 -3.09 -8.80
CA LEU A 66 5.56 -1.78 -8.28
C LEU A 66 6.44 -1.33 -7.11
N THR A 67 6.55 -2.18 -6.09
CA THR A 67 7.20 -1.91 -4.80
C THR A 67 8.68 -1.54 -4.91
N GLU A 68 9.11 -0.58 -4.09
CA GLU A 68 10.49 -0.10 -3.99
C GLU A 68 10.95 -0.09 -2.52
N PRO A 69 12.27 -0.09 -2.24
CA PRO A 69 12.78 -0.05 -0.86
C PRO A 69 12.23 1.09 0.00
N GLY A 70 12.01 2.27 -0.59
CA GLY A 70 11.44 3.43 0.10
C GLY A 70 9.93 3.62 -0.10
N ALA A 71 9.25 2.71 -0.80
CA ALA A 71 7.84 2.84 -1.14
C ALA A 71 7.16 1.46 -1.22
N ASP A 72 6.69 0.99 -0.06
CA ASP A 72 5.90 -0.23 0.08
C ASP A 72 4.43 0.08 0.40
N SER A 73 4.10 0.34 1.67
CA SER A 73 2.74 0.73 2.09
C SER A 73 2.27 2.09 1.54
N HIS A 74 3.16 2.86 0.90
CA HIS A 74 2.84 4.10 0.18
C HIS A 74 3.22 3.98 -1.31
N PRO A 75 2.39 3.34 -2.16
CA PRO A 75 2.74 3.04 -3.56
C PRO A 75 2.84 4.29 -4.44
N PHE A 76 2.30 5.44 -4.03
CA PHE A 76 2.53 6.73 -4.70
C PHE A 76 3.94 7.30 -4.47
N GLY A 77 4.62 6.80 -3.44
CA GLY A 77 5.98 7.20 -3.06
C GLY A 77 7.07 6.72 -4.00
N ILE A 78 6.77 5.82 -4.95
CA ILE A 78 7.79 5.22 -5.84
C ILE A 78 8.65 6.29 -6.52
N THR A 79 9.93 5.99 -6.71
CA THR A 79 10.95 6.92 -7.20
C THR A 79 11.51 6.53 -8.57
N SER A 80 11.31 5.28 -9.02
CA SER A 80 11.67 4.86 -10.37
C SER A 80 10.97 5.74 -11.41
N LYS A 81 11.67 6.08 -12.49
CA LYS A 81 11.23 7.11 -13.45
C LYS A 81 11.13 6.57 -14.87
N ALA A 82 10.17 7.09 -15.63
CA ALA A 82 10.18 7.07 -17.09
C ALA A 82 10.61 8.45 -17.61
N ILE A 83 11.80 8.51 -18.22
CA ILE A 83 12.42 9.72 -18.76
C ILE A 83 12.12 9.81 -20.25
N PRO A 84 11.56 10.91 -20.77
CA PRO A 84 11.19 11.01 -22.17
C PRO A 84 12.40 10.98 -23.11
N THR A 85 12.22 10.36 -24.26
CA THR A 85 13.19 10.31 -25.37
C THR A 85 12.50 10.66 -26.69
N THR A 86 13.24 10.74 -27.79
CA THR A 86 12.72 11.10 -29.11
C THR A 86 11.61 10.15 -29.63
N GLY A 87 11.49 8.92 -29.10
CA GLY A 87 10.54 7.92 -29.59
C GLY A 87 9.75 7.18 -28.50
N GLY A 88 9.80 7.65 -27.24
CA GLY A 88 9.18 6.98 -26.10
C GLY A 88 9.80 7.43 -24.79
N TRP A 89 10.16 6.47 -23.94
CA TRP A 89 10.81 6.72 -22.66
C TRP A 89 11.96 5.76 -22.42
N THR A 90 12.79 6.13 -21.46
CA THR A 90 13.78 5.25 -20.87
C THR A 90 13.47 5.09 -19.39
N LEU A 91 13.40 3.85 -18.91
CA LEU A 91 13.07 3.55 -17.52
C LEU A 91 14.34 3.42 -16.67
N GLN A 92 14.32 4.04 -15.48
CA GLN A 92 15.41 3.96 -14.51
C GLN A 92 14.86 3.74 -13.10
N GLY A 93 15.48 2.83 -12.35
CA GLY A 93 15.13 2.58 -10.95
C GLY A 93 15.36 1.14 -10.48
N LYS A 94 14.82 0.84 -9.31
CA LYS A 94 14.95 -0.46 -8.64
C LYS A 94 13.62 -0.84 -8.01
N LYS A 95 13.11 -2.02 -8.36
CA LYS A 95 11.95 -2.65 -7.71
C LYS A 95 12.41 -3.79 -6.82
N ILE A 96 11.62 -4.09 -5.80
CA ILE A 96 11.85 -5.22 -4.89
C ILE A 96 10.56 -6.04 -4.73
N TRP A 97 10.70 -7.23 -4.16
CA TRP A 97 9.56 -8.14 -3.88
C TRP A 97 8.69 -8.42 -5.12
N SER A 98 9.31 -8.45 -6.31
CA SER A 98 8.62 -8.73 -7.56
C SER A 98 8.55 -10.25 -7.76
N GLY A 99 7.42 -10.85 -7.41
CA GLY A 99 7.23 -12.29 -7.47
C GLY A 99 7.35 -12.85 -8.90
N SER A 100 8.07 -13.96 -9.05
CA SER A 100 8.30 -14.68 -10.31
C SER A 100 8.98 -13.88 -11.43
N ALA A 101 9.50 -12.68 -11.17
CA ALA A 101 10.03 -11.79 -12.19
C ALA A 101 11.19 -12.39 -13.02
N ALA A 102 12.07 -13.19 -12.41
CA ALA A 102 13.15 -13.87 -13.14
C ALA A 102 12.64 -15.03 -14.03
N TRP A 103 11.49 -15.61 -13.68
CA TRP A 103 10.85 -16.70 -14.42
C TRP A 103 9.86 -16.19 -15.48
N ALA A 104 9.38 -14.96 -15.35
CA ALA A 104 8.40 -14.37 -16.23
C ALA A 104 8.96 -14.05 -17.63
N GLY A 105 8.16 -14.35 -18.67
CA GLY A 105 8.44 -13.93 -20.04
C GLY A 105 8.07 -12.47 -20.27
N VAL A 106 7.12 -11.95 -19.50
CA VAL A 106 6.70 -10.54 -19.51
C VAL A 106 6.50 -9.99 -18.10
N MET A 107 6.66 -8.69 -17.93
CA MET A 107 6.53 -8.02 -16.64
C MET A 107 5.82 -6.67 -16.81
N ASN A 108 4.83 -6.42 -15.95
CA ASN A 108 4.20 -5.12 -15.81
C ASN A 108 5.04 -4.28 -14.83
N VAL A 109 5.62 -3.18 -15.30
CA VAL A 109 6.48 -2.31 -14.50
C VAL A 109 5.86 -0.93 -14.37
N PHE A 110 5.76 -0.43 -13.14
CA PHE A 110 5.14 0.87 -12.83
C PHE A 110 6.19 1.88 -12.35
N VAL A 111 6.20 3.08 -12.94
CA VAL A 111 7.22 4.12 -12.68
C VAL A 111 6.60 5.51 -12.76
N LYS A 112 7.19 6.51 -12.08
CA LYS A 112 6.83 7.93 -12.22
C LYS A 112 7.24 8.46 -13.58
N GLN A 113 6.28 8.81 -14.42
CA GLN A 113 6.53 9.43 -15.71
C GLN A 113 6.83 10.92 -15.55
N HIS A 114 7.81 11.40 -16.30
CA HIS A 114 8.13 12.82 -16.40
C HIS A 114 7.90 13.32 -17.84
N ASP A 115 7.56 14.60 -17.98
CA ASP A 115 7.50 15.29 -19.27
C ASP A 115 8.90 15.77 -19.72
N ALA A 116 8.99 16.35 -20.92
CA ALA A 116 10.26 16.84 -21.46
C ALA A 116 10.89 17.99 -20.65
N ALA A 117 10.10 18.66 -19.81
CA ALA A 117 10.56 19.70 -18.90
C ALA A 117 10.92 19.14 -17.51
N GLY A 118 10.83 17.82 -17.31
CA GLY A 118 11.14 17.15 -16.05
C GLY A 118 10.03 17.24 -15.00
N ASN A 119 8.81 17.66 -15.37
CA ASN A 119 7.69 17.70 -14.43
C ASN A 119 7.05 16.30 -14.33
N PRO A 120 6.65 15.86 -13.12
CA PRO A 120 5.84 14.65 -12.94
C PRO A 120 4.53 14.72 -13.73
N VAL A 121 4.22 13.65 -14.45
CA VAL A 121 2.94 13.44 -15.17
C VAL A 121 2.00 12.55 -14.36
N GLY A 122 2.55 11.64 -13.57
CA GLY A 122 1.82 10.60 -12.85
C GLY A 122 2.59 9.28 -12.90
N ILE A 123 1.98 8.20 -12.42
CA ILE A 123 2.58 6.86 -12.49
C ILE A 123 2.10 6.19 -13.77
N SER A 124 3.01 5.69 -14.60
CA SER A 124 2.71 4.94 -15.82
C SER A 124 3.10 3.48 -15.68
N GLY A 125 2.29 2.59 -16.27
CA GLY A 125 2.57 1.16 -16.36
C GLY A 125 3.09 0.79 -17.75
N PHE A 126 4.08 -0.10 -17.82
CA PHE A 126 4.64 -0.61 -19.07
C PHE A 126 4.73 -2.14 -19.06
N VAL A 127 4.46 -2.77 -20.21
CA VAL A 127 4.72 -4.21 -20.42
C VAL A 127 6.12 -4.38 -21.01
N LEU A 128 7.00 -5.01 -20.23
CA LEU A 128 8.37 -5.32 -20.63
C LEU A 128 8.52 -6.81 -20.90
N GLN A 129 9.33 -7.18 -21.89
CA GLN A 129 9.64 -8.58 -22.16
C GLN A 129 10.97 -8.98 -21.54
N LYS A 130 11.09 -10.24 -21.14
CA LYS A 130 12.37 -10.81 -20.72
C LYS A 130 13.44 -10.62 -21.79
N GLY A 131 14.62 -10.17 -21.38
CA GLY A 131 15.74 -9.88 -22.28
C GLY A 131 15.69 -8.49 -22.93
N THR A 132 14.73 -7.63 -22.57
CA THR A 132 14.78 -6.21 -22.96
C THR A 132 16.08 -5.60 -22.40
N PRO A 133 16.90 -4.89 -23.20
CA PRO A 133 18.14 -4.29 -22.72
C PRO A 133 17.94 -3.41 -21.49
N GLY A 134 18.81 -3.58 -20.47
CA GLY A 134 18.74 -2.86 -19.19
C GLY A 134 17.74 -3.40 -18.17
N LEU A 135 16.86 -4.35 -18.55
CA LEU A 135 15.95 -5.00 -17.60
C LEU A 135 16.63 -6.22 -16.98
N ARG A 136 16.96 -6.14 -15.69
CA ARG A 136 17.65 -7.22 -14.97
C ARG A 136 16.89 -7.63 -13.72
N PRO A 137 16.06 -8.69 -13.77
CA PRO A 137 15.55 -9.33 -12.57
C PRO A 137 16.65 -10.18 -11.91
N ASP A 138 16.83 -10.00 -10.62
CA ASP A 138 17.80 -10.71 -9.78
C ASP A 138 17.07 -11.45 -8.67
N ALA A 139 17.41 -12.71 -8.44
CA ALA A 139 16.73 -13.53 -7.44
C ALA A 139 17.28 -13.24 -6.06
N LEU A 140 16.43 -12.70 -5.18
CA LEU A 140 16.69 -12.70 -3.75
C LEU A 140 16.13 -14.01 -3.21
N THR A 141 16.99 -14.97 -2.86
CA THR A 141 16.54 -16.12 -2.07
C THR A 141 16.73 -15.83 -0.59
N MET A 142 15.65 -15.46 0.10
CA MET A 142 15.47 -15.84 1.50
C MET A 142 14.72 -17.17 1.59
N ALA A 143 14.86 -17.85 2.73
CA ALA A 143 14.26 -19.13 3.17
C ALA A 143 12.82 -19.40 2.67
N PRO A 144 12.27 -20.63 2.73
CA PRO A 144 11.23 -21.15 1.82
C PRO A 144 9.96 -20.30 1.81
N ILE A 145 9.99 -19.22 1.03
CA ILE A 145 8.83 -18.46 0.59
C ILE A 145 8.28 -19.27 -0.59
N PRO A 146 6.97 -19.46 -0.65
CA PRO A 146 6.27 -20.07 -1.77
C PRO A 146 6.79 -19.78 -3.19
N MET A 147 7.22 -18.55 -3.43
CA MET A 147 7.48 -18.03 -4.75
C MET A 147 8.76 -17.19 -4.73
N VAL A 148 9.60 -17.34 -5.75
CA VAL A 148 10.82 -16.54 -5.89
C VAL A 148 10.47 -15.07 -5.91
N GLN A 149 11.11 -14.32 -5.01
CA GLN A 149 11.04 -12.87 -4.95
C GLN A 149 12.27 -12.29 -5.62
N ASN A 150 12.06 -11.27 -6.44
CA ASN A 150 13.13 -10.67 -7.20
C ASN A 150 13.31 -9.19 -6.87
N THR A 151 14.56 -8.75 -6.89
CA THR A 151 14.87 -7.36 -7.17
C THR A 151 14.84 -7.18 -8.69
N VAL A 152 14.22 -6.11 -9.19
CA VAL A 152 14.25 -5.79 -10.62
C VAL A 152 14.98 -4.47 -10.80
N PHE A 153 16.11 -4.54 -11.50
CA PHE A 153 16.89 -3.36 -11.86
C PHE A 153 16.44 -2.87 -13.24
N LEU A 154 16.22 -1.55 -13.32
CA LEU A 154 15.87 -0.83 -14.54
C LEU A 154 17.05 0.08 -14.88
N GLU A 155 17.92 -0.40 -15.76
CA GLU A 155 19.16 0.28 -16.17
C GLU A 155 18.96 0.89 -17.55
N GLN A 156 18.35 2.06 -17.59
CA GLN A 156 18.05 2.78 -18.84
C GLN A 156 17.28 1.93 -19.87
N VAL A 157 16.17 1.31 -19.43
CA VAL A 157 15.37 0.39 -20.26
C VAL A 157 14.57 1.15 -21.31
N PRO A 158 14.79 0.95 -22.62
CA PRO A 158 14.05 1.67 -23.65
C PRO A 158 12.62 1.12 -23.78
N VAL A 159 11.62 2.01 -23.78
CA VAL A 159 10.21 1.67 -23.94
C VAL A 159 9.50 2.62 -24.92
N LYS A 160 8.52 2.09 -25.65
CA LYS A 160 7.70 2.83 -26.62
C LYS A 160 6.27 2.99 -26.12
N ALA A 161 5.52 3.90 -26.72
CA ALA A 161 4.09 4.08 -26.44
C ALA A 161 3.27 2.80 -26.66
N SER A 162 3.68 1.93 -27.59
CA SER A 162 3.03 0.62 -27.81
C SER A 162 3.15 -0.35 -26.63
N GLN A 163 3.99 -0.04 -25.64
CA GLN A 163 4.19 -0.83 -24.43
C GLN A 163 3.42 -0.30 -23.22
N LEU A 164 2.71 0.82 -23.35
CA LEU A 164 1.94 1.41 -22.25
C LEU A 164 0.74 0.53 -21.86
N LEU A 165 0.51 0.48 -20.55
CA LEU A 165 -0.72 -0.01 -19.93
C LEU A 165 -1.62 1.20 -19.65
N GLY A 166 -2.69 1.35 -20.42
CA GLY A 166 -3.60 2.49 -20.34
C GLY A 166 -2.99 3.77 -20.93
N ALA A 167 -3.44 4.91 -20.42
CA ALA A 167 -2.94 6.22 -20.81
C ALA A 167 -1.66 6.61 -20.03
N PRO A 168 -0.80 7.47 -20.59
CA PRO A 168 0.30 8.07 -19.83
C PRO A 168 -0.18 8.72 -18.53
N GLY A 169 0.49 8.46 -17.41
CA GLY A 169 0.14 8.95 -16.08
C GLY A 169 -0.95 8.16 -15.35
N ALA A 170 -1.67 7.27 -16.04
CA ALA A 170 -2.83 6.53 -15.51
C ALA A 170 -2.50 5.09 -15.05
N GLY A 171 -1.22 4.76 -14.90
CA GLY A 171 -0.74 3.44 -14.51
C GLY A 171 -1.12 3.02 -13.09
N MET A 172 -1.33 3.96 -12.16
CA MET A 172 -1.79 3.60 -10.81
C MET A 172 -3.20 3.02 -10.82
N ALA A 173 -4.10 3.55 -11.66
CA ALA A 173 -5.45 2.98 -11.82
C ALA A 173 -5.39 1.53 -12.34
N VAL A 174 -4.46 1.24 -13.26
CA VAL A 174 -4.20 -0.13 -13.75
C VAL A 174 -3.67 -1.03 -12.64
N ALA A 175 -2.72 -0.54 -11.83
CA ALA A 175 -2.18 -1.28 -10.70
C ALA A 175 -3.27 -1.56 -9.64
N GLN A 176 -4.09 -0.57 -9.31
CA GLN A 176 -5.15 -0.68 -8.32
C GLN A 176 -6.22 -1.69 -8.73
N ASP A 177 -6.64 -1.74 -10.00
CA ASP A 177 -7.57 -2.77 -10.50
C ASP A 177 -7.02 -4.18 -10.28
N ALA A 178 -5.74 -4.40 -10.58
CA ALA A 178 -5.09 -5.68 -10.37
C ALA A 178 -4.94 -6.03 -8.88
N MET A 179 -4.56 -5.05 -8.05
CA MET A 179 -4.42 -5.23 -6.60
C MET A 179 -5.76 -5.51 -5.92
N MET A 180 -6.86 -4.84 -6.31
CA MET A 180 -8.19 -5.13 -5.75
C MET A 180 -8.59 -6.57 -6.03
N TYR A 181 -8.43 -7.03 -7.27
CA TYR A 181 -8.71 -8.42 -7.60
C TYR A 181 -7.71 -9.39 -6.92
N GLY A 182 -6.47 -8.95 -6.71
CA GLY A 182 -5.42 -9.69 -5.97
C GLY A 182 -5.83 -9.96 -4.53
N ARG A 183 -6.36 -8.94 -3.84
CA ARG A 183 -6.90 -9.05 -2.48
C ARG A 183 -8.04 -10.06 -2.39
N LEU A 184 -8.92 -10.09 -3.40
CA LEU A 184 -9.99 -11.08 -3.49
C LEU A 184 -9.46 -12.50 -3.73
N ALA A 185 -8.45 -12.65 -4.60
CA ALA A 185 -7.78 -13.92 -4.88
C ALA A 185 -7.06 -14.49 -3.65
N ILE A 186 -6.43 -13.63 -2.83
CA ILE A 186 -5.79 -14.00 -1.57
C ILE A 186 -6.84 -14.53 -0.58
N ALA A 187 -7.97 -13.83 -0.45
CA ALA A 187 -9.06 -14.31 0.42
C ALA A 187 -9.58 -15.68 -0.02
N ALA A 188 -9.73 -15.92 -1.33
CA ALA A 188 -10.09 -17.24 -1.85
C ALA A 188 -9.06 -18.33 -1.51
N ALA A 189 -7.77 -18.05 -1.70
CA ALA A 189 -6.70 -18.98 -1.31
C ALA A 189 -6.71 -19.26 0.21
N SER A 190 -6.91 -18.23 1.04
CA SER A 190 -7.04 -18.35 2.50
C SER A 190 -8.22 -19.25 2.90
N ILE A 191 -9.39 -19.13 2.24
CA ILE A 191 -10.53 -20.06 2.47
C ILE A 191 -10.09 -21.50 2.23
N GLY A 192 -9.36 -21.75 1.14
CA GLY A 192 -8.83 -23.08 0.81
C GLY A 192 -7.94 -23.64 1.92
N GLY A 193 -6.96 -22.84 2.35
CA GLY A 193 -6.05 -23.19 3.44
C GLY A 193 -6.78 -23.47 4.76
N MET A 194 -7.75 -22.62 5.11
CA MET A 194 -8.59 -22.80 6.30
C MET A 194 -9.41 -24.11 6.23
N LYS A 195 -10.02 -24.42 5.08
CA LYS A 195 -10.73 -25.69 4.85
C LYS A 195 -9.78 -26.89 5.01
N ARG A 196 -8.55 -26.77 4.54
CA ARG A 196 -7.52 -27.82 4.72
C ARG A 196 -7.15 -28.01 6.19
N CYS A 197 -6.92 -26.93 6.94
CA CYS A 197 -6.70 -26.99 8.39
C CYS A 197 -7.86 -27.71 9.09
N ALA A 198 -9.11 -27.32 8.82
CA ALA A 198 -10.30 -27.94 9.41
C ALA A 198 -10.37 -29.45 9.14
N GLN A 199 -10.12 -29.87 7.89
CA GLN A 199 -10.09 -31.29 7.52
C GLN A 199 -9.02 -32.08 8.27
N LEU A 200 -7.82 -31.52 8.41
CA LEU A 200 -6.69 -32.18 9.08
C LEU A 200 -6.88 -32.21 10.61
N MET A 201 -7.36 -31.11 11.20
CA MET A 201 -7.71 -31.03 12.62
C MET A 201 -8.79 -32.06 12.97
N LEU A 202 -9.88 -32.13 12.21
CA LEU A 202 -10.94 -33.14 12.43
C LEU A 202 -10.40 -34.57 12.27
N ARG A 203 -9.57 -34.81 11.24
CA ARG A 203 -8.95 -36.11 10.99
C ARG A 203 -8.06 -36.55 12.15
N TYR A 204 -7.25 -35.66 12.68
CA TYR A 204 -6.36 -35.96 13.79
C TYR A 204 -7.14 -36.13 15.11
N SER A 205 -7.98 -35.16 15.44
CA SER A 205 -8.69 -35.13 16.73
C SER A 205 -9.71 -36.25 16.89
N SER A 206 -10.32 -36.73 15.79
CA SER A 206 -11.22 -37.89 15.80
C SER A 206 -10.53 -39.23 16.09
N ARG A 207 -9.21 -39.32 15.89
CA ARG A 207 -8.40 -40.54 16.08
C ARG A 207 -7.48 -40.46 17.28
N ARG A 208 -7.09 -39.26 17.71
CA ARG A 208 -6.18 -39.06 18.83
C ARG A 208 -6.93 -39.25 20.15
N THR A 209 -6.55 -40.28 20.91
CA THR A 209 -7.07 -40.54 22.26
C THR A 209 -6.17 -39.95 23.33
N LEU A 210 -6.79 -39.30 24.32
CA LEU A 210 -6.23 -38.80 25.58
C LEU A 210 -6.82 -39.60 26.75
N SER A 211 -6.35 -39.35 27.98
CA SER A 211 -6.96 -39.93 29.18
C SER A 211 -8.43 -39.54 29.37
N THR A 212 -8.86 -38.42 28.77
CA THR A 212 -10.22 -37.87 28.86
C THR A 212 -11.13 -38.25 27.68
N GLY A 213 -10.73 -39.20 26.82
CA GLY A 213 -11.48 -39.56 25.60
C GLY A 213 -10.77 -39.11 24.32
N ARG A 214 -11.51 -38.98 23.21
CA ARG A 214 -10.89 -38.48 21.97
C ARG A 214 -10.62 -36.99 22.10
N LEU A 215 -9.57 -36.50 21.45
CA LEU A 215 -9.27 -35.07 21.41
C LEU A 215 -10.45 -34.27 20.84
N LEU A 216 -11.21 -34.85 19.89
CA LEU A 216 -12.43 -34.25 19.33
C LEU A 216 -13.54 -34.08 20.38
N ASP A 217 -13.61 -34.91 21.42
CA ASP A 217 -14.65 -34.82 22.45
C ASP A 217 -14.34 -33.70 23.46
N SER A 218 -13.15 -33.08 23.39
CA SER A 218 -12.79 -31.93 24.21
C SER A 218 -13.58 -30.67 23.79
N PRO A 219 -14.26 -29.98 24.72
CA PRO A 219 -14.93 -28.72 24.43
C PRO A 219 -14.00 -27.66 23.83
N VAL A 220 -12.72 -27.66 24.20
CA VAL A 220 -11.73 -26.71 23.67
C VAL A 220 -11.42 -27.00 22.20
N THR A 221 -11.30 -28.28 21.82
CA THR A 221 -11.11 -28.66 20.41
C THR A 221 -12.36 -28.34 19.58
N LEU A 222 -13.55 -28.61 20.13
CA LEU A 222 -14.81 -28.28 19.46
C LEU A 222 -14.95 -26.77 19.27
N ALA A 223 -14.61 -25.94 20.26
CA ALA A 223 -14.65 -24.50 20.14
C ALA A 223 -13.76 -23.98 19.01
N ARG A 224 -12.51 -24.49 18.88
CA ARG A 224 -11.60 -24.15 17.76
C ARG A 224 -12.18 -24.55 16.41
N LEU A 225 -12.71 -25.77 16.28
CA LEU A 225 -13.32 -26.24 15.03
C LEU A 225 -14.57 -25.43 14.69
N SER A 226 -15.42 -25.11 15.67
CA SER A 226 -16.61 -24.28 15.48
C SER A 226 -16.23 -22.88 15.01
N TRP A 227 -15.27 -22.22 15.68
CA TRP A 227 -14.73 -20.93 15.25
C TRP A 227 -14.24 -21.00 13.80
N LEU A 228 -13.45 -22.02 13.45
CA LEU A 228 -12.92 -22.18 12.11
C LEU A 228 -14.03 -22.37 11.07
N THR A 229 -15.07 -23.15 11.37
CA THR A 229 -16.21 -23.31 10.45
C THR A 229 -16.98 -22.02 10.21
N SER A 230 -17.19 -21.20 11.25
CA SER A 230 -17.85 -19.90 11.12
C SER A 230 -16.99 -18.87 10.39
N ALA A 231 -15.67 -18.87 10.63
CA ALA A 231 -14.72 -18.04 9.91
C ALA A 231 -14.68 -18.38 8.41
N ILE A 232 -14.63 -19.67 8.06
CA ILE A 232 -14.71 -20.16 6.67
C ILE A 232 -16.01 -19.68 6.03
N ALA A 233 -17.15 -19.86 6.69
CA ALA A 233 -18.45 -19.49 6.13
C ALA A 233 -18.60 -17.99 5.90
N THR A 234 -18.18 -17.18 6.88
CA THR A 234 -18.18 -15.71 6.80
C THR A 234 -17.36 -15.23 5.60
N LEU A 235 -16.11 -15.69 5.50
CA LEU A 235 -15.21 -15.29 4.41
C LEU A 235 -15.69 -15.82 3.05
N SER A 236 -16.23 -17.05 3.00
CA SER A 236 -16.79 -17.63 1.77
C SER A 236 -17.99 -16.83 1.27
N SER A 237 -18.87 -16.37 2.15
CA SER A 237 -20.00 -15.51 1.79
C SER A 237 -19.51 -14.17 1.24
N LEU A 238 -18.51 -13.55 1.85
CA LEU A 238 -17.92 -12.30 1.36
C LEU A 238 -17.31 -12.45 -0.03
N VAL A 239 -16.47 -13.45 -0.24
CA VAL A 239 -15.85 -13.72 -1.55
C VAL A 239 -16.91 -14.07 -2.60
N THR A 240 -17.90 -14.89 -2.25
CA THR A 240 -19.00 -15.27 -3.16
C THR A 240 -19.84 -14.06 -3.55
N PHE A 241 -20.17 -13.19 -2.59
CA PHE A 241 -20.94 -11.98 -2.82
C PHE A 241 -20.26 -11.06 -3.84
N ILE A 242 -18.97 -10.77 -3.61
CA ILE A 242 -18.16 -9.93 -4.52
C ILE A 242 -18.08 -10.58 -5.91
N ALA A 243 -17.78 -11.87 -5.97
CA ALA A 243 -17.64 -12.60 -7.23
C ALA A 243 -18.93 -12.57 -8.07
N GLN A 244 -20.09 -12.80 -7.45
CA GLN A 244 -21.38 -12.76 -8.12
C GLN A 244 -21.74 -11.36 -8.64
N ARG A 245 -21.34 -10.30 -7.93
CA ARG A 245 -21.53 -8.93 -8.43
C ARG A 245 -20.63 -8.65 -9.63
N LEU A 246 -19.36 -9.04 -9.56
CA LEU A 246 -18.42 -8.89 -10.68
C LEU A 246 -18.89 -9.65 -11.92
N ASP A 247 -19.38 -10.88 -11.77
CA ASP A 247 -19.93 -11.69 -12.87
C ASP A 247 -21.16 -11.05 -13.54
N ARG A 248 -21.89 -10.21 -12.80
CA ARG A 248 -23.02 -9.42 -13.31
C ARG A 248 -22.60 -8.04 -13.84
N GLY A 249 -21.31 -7.72 -13.83
CA GLY A 249 -20.81 -6.39 -14.21
C GLY A 249 -21.22 -5.27 -13.25
N LEU A 250 -21.57 -5.61 -12.00
CA LEU A 250 -21.99 -4.65 -11.00
C LEU A 250 -20.78 -4.06 -10.26
N PHE A 251 -20.91 -2.80 -9.85
CA PHE A 251 -19.93 -2.11 -9.04
C PHE A 251 -19.72 -2.81 -7.68
N VAL A 252 -18.47 -2.80 -7.21
CA VAL A 252 -18.02 -3.30 -5.90
C VAL A 252 -17.11 -2.23 -5.28
N PRO A 253 -17.48 -1.68 -4.10
CA PRO A 253 -16.62 -0.74 -3.37
C PRO A 253 -15.27 -1.33 -2.95
N ASP A 254 -14.22 -0.51 -2.94
CA ASP A 254 -12.85 -0.88 -2.55
C ASP A 254 -12.78 -1.46 -1.12
N GLU A 255 -13.67 -0.98 -0.24
CA GLU A 255 -13.81 -1.39 1.16
C GLU A 255 -14.08 -2.90 1.30
N LEU A 256 -14.79 -3.51 0.36
CA LEU A 256 -15.05 -4.96 0.37
C LEU A 256 -13.80 -5.78 0.04
N TYR A 257 -12.97 -5.31 -0.91
CA TYR A 257 -11.70 -5.96 -1.23
C TYR A 257 -10.71 -5.84 -0.07
N ALA A 258 -10.65 -4.67 0.57
CA ALA A 258 -9.87 -4.47 1.79
C ALA A 258 -10.34 -5.44 2.90
N THR A 259 -11.65 -5.56 3.11
CA THR A 259 -12.22 -6.51 4.10
C THR A 259 -11.82 -7.96 3.81
N CYS A 260 -11.84 -8.40 2.54
CA CYS A 260 -11.36 -9.71 2.14
C CYS A 260 -9.89 -9.94 2.55
N LYS A 261 -9.01 -8.97 2.28
CA LYS A 261 -7.59 -9.03 2.61
C LYS A 261 -7.37 -8.92 4.14
N ILE A 262 -8.19 -8.19 4.87
CA ILE A 262 -8.07 -8.11 6.33
C ILE A 262 -8.48 -9.43 6.96
N LEU A 263 -9.70 -9.92 6.70
CA LEU A 263 -10.23 -11.09 7.39
C LEU A 263 -9.58 -12.40 6.92
N GLY A 264 -9.31 -12.55 5.62
CA GLY A 264 -8.87 -13.84 5.07
C GLY A 264 -7.54 -14.35 5.62
N PRO A 265 -6.43 -13.64 5.38
CA PRO A 265 -5.13 -13.89 5.98
C PRO A 265 -5.13 -14.00 7.51
N GLU A 266 -5.85 -13.15 8.24
CA GLU A 266 -5.90 -13.23 9.71
C GLU A 266 -6.59 -14.51 10.17
N PHE A 267 -7.74 -14.87 9.57
CA PHE A 267 -8.42 -16.11 9.88
C PHE A 267 -7.60 -17.34 9.49
N TYR A 268 -6.89 -17.30 8.35
CA TYR A 268 -6.06 -18.40 7.92
C TYR A 268 -4.81 -18.57 8.81
N TRP A 269 -4.19 -17.47 9.23
CA TRP A 269 -3.09 -17.52 10.20
C TRP A 269 -3.51 -18.19 11.51
N GLN A 270 -4.65 -17.77 12.08
CA GLN A 270 -5.20 -18.40 13.29
C GLN A 270 -5.54 -19.88 13.05
N ALA A 271 -6.12 -20.23 11.90
CA ALA A 271 -6.43 -21.62 11.55
C ALA A 271 -5.17 -22.50 11.43
N ALA A 272 -4.08 -21.95 10.88
CA ALA A 272 -2.79 -22.63 10.75
C ALA A 272 -2.13 -22.84 12.12
N ASP A 273 -2.17 -21.83 12.98
CA ASP A 273 -1.68 -21.91 14.35
C ASP A 273 -2.48 -22.94 15.17
N ASP A 274 -3.81 -22.88 15.14
CA ASP A 274 -4.69 -23.85 15.79
C ASP A 274 -4.49 -25.27 15.27
N PHE A 275 -4.18 -25.44 13.98
CA PHE A 275 -3.84 -26.74 13.41
C PHE A 275 -2.53 -27.28 13.99
N GLY A 276 -1.47 -26.47 14.03
CA GLY A 276 -0.21 -26.82 14.68
C GLY A 276 -0.42 -27.20 16.15
N GLN A 277 -1.17 -26.37 16.88
CA GLN A 277 -1.49 -26.59 18.29
C GLN A 277 -2.34 -27.85 18.51
N CYS A 278 -3.29 -28.15 17.62
CA CYS A 278 -4.13 -29.36 17.68
C CYS A 278 -3.29 -30.64 17.57
N LEU A 279 -2.21 -30.61 16.78
CA LEU A 279 -1.28 -31.73 16.63
C LEU A 279 -0.32 -31.88 17.83
N GLY A 280 -0.14 -30.84 18.64
CA GLY A 280 0.86 -30.79 19.71
C GLY A 280 2.28 -30.91 19.14
N GLY A 281 3.15 -31.70 19.77
CA GLY A 281 4.53 -31.87 19.30
C GLY A 281 4.65 -32.36 17.84
N GLN A 282 3.65 -33.08 17.32
CA GLN A 282 3.63 -33.52 15.92
C GLN A 282 3.45 -32.37 14.92
N GLY A 283 2.88 -31.24 15.37
CA GLY A 283 2.74 -30.02 14.57
C GLY A 283 4.05 -29.27 14.35
N HIS A 284 5.12 -29.64 15.06
CA HIS A 284 6.42 -28.98 14.97
C HIS A 284 7.46 -29.77 14.15
N ILE A 285 7.12 -30.99 13.70
CA ILE A 285 8.05 -31.84 12.95
C ILE A 285 7.87 -31.56 11.46
N GLU A 286 8.97 -31.27 10.74
CA GLU A 286 8.97 -30.95 9.29
C GLU A 286 8.44 -32.08 8.39
N THR A 287 8.34 -33.32 8.89
CA THR A 287 7.67 -34.40 8.16
C THR A 287 6.14 -34.27 8.17
N ASN A 288 5.59 -33.33 8.94
CA ASN A 288 4.18 -32.96 8.96
C ASN A 288 3.93 -31.75 8.04
N LEU A 289 2.70 -31.57 7.56
CA LEU A 289 2.31 -30.41 6.76
C LEU A 289 2.15 -29.12 7.60
N ALA A 290 1.98 -29.24 8.92
CA ALA A 290 1.71 -28.08 9.80
C ALA A 290 2.78 -26.97 9.71
N PRO A 291 4.09 -27.25 9.81
CA PRO A 291 5.12 -26.22 9.70
C PRO A 291 5.09 -25.47 8.36
N GLN A 292 4.83 -26.16 7.26
CA GLN A 292 4.68 -25.53 5.95
C GLN A 292 3.46 -24.61 5.90
N ILE A 293 2.28 -25.11 6.29
CA ILE A 293 1.03 -24.32 6.28
C ILE A 293 1.17 -23.07 7.16
N LEU A 294 1.81 -23.20 8.33
CA LEU A 294 2.06 -22.07 9.23
C LEU A 294 2.96 -21.01 8.56
N ARG A 295 4.09 -21.42 7.98
CA ARG A 295 4.99 -20.50 7.26
C ARG A 295 4.29 -19.81 6.09
N ASP A 296 3.52 -20.56 5.30
CA ASP A 296 2.86 -20.04 4.11
C ASP A 296 1.70 -19.08 4.47
N ALA A 297 0.96 -19.35 5.55
CA ALA A 297 -0.11 -18.45 6.01
C ALA A 297 0.43 -17.09 6.48
N ARG A 298 1.66 -17.03 7.01
CA ARG A 298 2.23 -15.80 7.60
C ARG A 298 2.39 -14.67 6.59
N VAL A 299 2.89 -14.98 5.39
CA VAL A 299 3.20 -13.96 4.37
C VAL A 299 1.94 -13.28 3.85
N LEU A 300 0.79 -13.97 3.91
CA LEU A 300 -0.48 -13.43 3.41
C LEU A 300 -0.97 -12.20 4.18
N ARG A 301 -0.56 -12.09 5.45
CA ARG A 301 -0.87 -10.93 6.30
C ARG A 301 -0.09 -9.68 5.88
N ILE A 302 1.00 -9.85 5.13
CA ILE A 302 1.95 -8.78 4.79
C ILE A 302 1.74 -8.28 3.37
N PHE A 303 1.84 -9.18 2.37
CA PHE A 303 1.80 -8.77 0.96
C PHE A 303 0.45 -8.18 0.53
N GLU A 304 0.40 -7.50 -0.63
CA GLU A 304 -0.82 -6.85 -1.14
C GLU A 304 -1.47 -5.88 -0.13
N GLY A 305 -0.63 -5.25 0.70
CA GLY A 305 -0.96 -4.24 1.71
C GLY A 305 -1.14 -4.84 3.10
N PRO A 306 -0.27 -4.58 4.10
CA PRO A 306 -0.36 -5.18 5.43
C PRO A 306 -1.73 -5.06 6.10
N THR A 307 -2.12 -6.03 6.93
CA THR A 307 -3.42 -6.03 7.63
C THR A 307 -3.68 -4.69 8.32
N GLU A 308 -2.67 -4.17 9.01
CA GLU A 308 -2.76 -2.93 9.78
C GLU A 308 -3.02 -1.73 8.87
N SER A 309 -2.24 -1.61 7.79
CA SER A 309 -2.39 -0.53 6.81
C SER A 309 -3.75 -0.55 6.12
N LEU A 310 -4.25 -1.73 5.73
CA LEU A 310 -5.57 -1.85 5.12
C LEU A 310 -6.71 -1.62 6.10
N THR A 311 -6.53 -1.99 7.36
CA THR A 311 -7.50 -1.72 8.42
C THR A 311 -7.60 -0.22 8.68
N MET A 312 -6.47 0.48 8.80
CA MET A 312 -6.46 1.95 8.90
C MET A 312 -7.10 2.61 7.68
N TYR A 313 -6.76 2.15 6.47
CA TYR A 313 -7.41 2.61 5.24
C TYR A 313 -8.93 2.43 5.29
N LEU A 314 -9.41 1.24 5.66
CA LEU A 314 -10.83 0.94 5.74
C LEU A 314 -11.56 1.86 6.74
N GLY A 315 -10.97 2.11 7.90
CA GLY A 315 -11.56 3.04 8.87
C GLY A 315 -11.58 4.48 8.38
N ALA A 316 -10.49 4.96 7.78
CA ALA A 316 -10.44 6.29 7.18
C ALA A 316 -11.49 6.48 6.08
N ARG A 317 -11.72 5.43 5.26
CA ARG A 317 -12.78 5.42 4.24
C ARG A 317 -14.17 5.55 4.86
N VAL A 318 -14.43 4.81 5.95
CA VAL A 318 -15.73 4.85 6.65
C VAL A 318 -15.97 6.20 7.32
N LEU A 319 -14.96 6.80 7.95
CA LEU A 319 -15.09 8.06 8.67
C LEU A 319 -15.16 9.27 7.74
N HIS A 320 -14.35 9.30 6.69
CA HIS A 320 -14.14 10.51 5.91
C HIS A 320 -14.73 10.43 4.49
N GLN A 321 -15.04 9.23 3.96
CA GLN A 321 -15.72 9.07 2.66
C GLN A 321 -16.89 8.06 2.73
N PRO A 322 -17.85 8.26 3.65
CA PRO A 322 -18.89 7.27 3.90
C PRO A 322 -19.87 7.09 2.73
N THR A 323 -20.01 8.09 1.84
CA THR A 323 -21.10 8.16 0.85
C THR A 323 -21.17 6.92 -0.04
N VAL A 324 -20.05 6.53 -0.67
CA VAL A 324 -20.02 5.37 -1.59
C VAL A 324 -20.47 4.10 -0.87
N LEU A 325 -20.02 3.91 0.38
CA LEU A 325 -20.36 2.71 1.14
C LEU A 325 -21.80 2.76 1.70
N ARG A 326 -22.27 3.92 2.16
CA ARG A 326 -23.67 4.14 2.60
C ARG A 326 -24.65 3.86 1.47
N ASP A 327 -24.38 4.42 0.29
CA ASP A 327 -25.21 4.22 -0.90
C ASP A 327 -25.23 2.74 -1.29
N PHE A 328 -24.07 2.09 -1.26
CA PHE A 328 -23.95 0.66 -1.52
C PHE A 328 -24.76 -0.20 -0.52
N LEU A 329 -24.66 0.05 0.78
CA LEU A 329 -25.44 -0.70 1.78
C LEU A 329 -26.94 -0.43 1.65
N THR A 330 -27.33 0.77 1.23
CA THR A 330 -28.72 1.12 0.94
C THR A 330 -29.24 0.37 -0.29
N GLU A 331 -28.44 0.27 -1.36
CA GLU A 331 -28.75 -0.55 -2.55
C GLU A 331 -29.06 -2.00 -2.18
N LEU A 332 -28.36 -2.54 -1.17
CA LEU A 332 -28.58 -3.90 -0.67
C LEU A 332 -29.81 -4.04 0.26
N ASN A 333 -30.57 -2.97 0.48
CA ASN A 333 -31.66 -2.91 1.48
C ASN A 333 -31.18 -3.19 2.92
N LEU A 334 -29.97 -2.73 3.26
CA LEU A 334 -29.33 -2.93 4.56
C LEU A 334 -29.17 -1.63 5.35
N ALA A 335 -30.13 -0.69 5.23
CA ALA A 335 -30.07 0.61 5.88
C ALA A 335 -29.83 0.52 7.40
N ALA A 336 -30.54 -0.37 8.12
CA ALA A 336 -30.34 -0.56 9.56
C ALA A 336 -28.93 -1.05 9.94
N LEU A 337 -28.28 -1.83 9.07
CA LEU A 337 -26.88 -2.23 9.27
C LEU A 337 -25.93 -1.06 8.99
N ALA A 338 -26.22 -0.26 7.96
CA ALA A 338 -25.45 0.94 7.68
C ALA A 338 -25.50 1.88 8.88
N ASP A 339 -26.70 2.21 9.38
CA ASP A 339 -26.87 3.08 10.54
C ASP A 339 -26.07 2.58 11.74
N SER A 340 -26.21 1.30 12.10
CA SER A 340 -25.44 0.69 13.20
C SER A 340 -23.92 0.74 12.99
N LEU A 341 -23.43 0.53 11.76
CA LEU A 341 -22.00 0.60 11.46
C LEU A 341 -21.46 2.03 11.61
N PHE A 342 -22.15 3.01 11.04
CA PHE A 342 -21.67 4.39 11.06
C PHE A 342 -21.85 5.05 12.42
N GLU A 343 -22.93 4.75 13.15
CA GLU A 343 -23.10 5.19 14.54
C GLU A 343 -21.96 4.66 15.42
N ALA A 344 -21.61 3.37 15.28
CA ALA A 344 -20.47 2.80 15.98
C ALA A 344 -19.16 3.50 15.57
N ALA A 345 -18.94 3.75 14.27
CA ALA A 345 -17.75 4.46 13.80
C ALA A 345 -17.62 5.87 14.40
N ASP A 346 -18.73 6.62 14.44
CA ASP A 346 -18.78 7.97 15.00
C ASP A 346 -18.52 7.95 16.52
N GLU A 347 -19.05 6.95 17.25
CA GLU A 347 -18.81 6.77 18.68
C GLU A 347 -17.32 6.50 18.98
N VAL A 348 -16.67 5.63 18.20
CA VAL A 348 -15.24 5.35 18.32
C VAL A 348 -14.41 6.60 18.07
N PHE A 349 -14.73 7.32 17.01
CA PHE A 349 -14.00 8.52 16.64
C PHE A 349 -14.14 9.61 17.71
N ALA A 350 -15.35 9.81 18.22
CA ALA A 350 -15.62 10.75 19.31
C ALA A 350 -14.86 10.37 20.59
N TYR A 351 -14.78 9.07 20.93
CA TYR A 351 -14.02 8.59 22.09
C TYR A 351 -12.54 8.98 22.01
N TYR A 352 -11.87 8.68 20.89
CA TYR A 352 -10.44 8.98 20.72
C TYR A 352 -10.13 10.48 20.55
N GLN A 353 -11.13 11.31 20.22
CA GLN A 353 -11.01 12.78 20.25
C GLN A 353 -11.33 13.40 21.61
N SER A 354 -11.91 12.63 22.53
CA SER A 354 -12.32 13.14 23.83
C SER A 354 -11.12 13.30 24.79
N ALA A 355 -11.34 14.02 25.88
CA ALA A 355 -10.37 14.10 26.99
C ALA A 355 -10.13 12.75 27.69
N GLN A 356 -10.90 11.71 27.39
CA GLN A 356 -10.73 10.35 27.91
C GLN A 356 -9.78 9.49 27.04
N SER A 357 -9.35 10.02 25.89
CA SER A 357 -8.40 9.34 25.01
C SER A 357 -7.09 9.03 25.75
N PRO A 358 -6.53 7.81 25.60
CA PRO A 358 -5.27 7.46 26.24
C PRO A 358 -4.06 8.13 25.57
N PHE A 359 -4.24 8.80 24.43
CA PHE A 359 -3.16 9.43 23.67
C PHE A 359 -3.02 10.92 23.99
N SER A 360 -1.77 11.37 24.13
CA SER A 360 -1.46 12.78 24.35
C SER A 360 -1.43 13.62 23.07
N ASP A 361 -1.31 12.99 21.90
CA ASP A 361 -1.25 13.67 20.60
C ASP A 361 -2.43 13.27 19.70
N GLU A 362 -2.98 14.28 19.02
CA GLU A 362 -4.21 14.12 18.23
C GLU A 362 -4.01 13.25 16.99
N ILE A 363 -2.80 13.24 16.41
CA ILE A 363 -2.48 12.46 15.20
C ILE A 363 -2.51 10.97 15.52
N THR A 364 -1.84 10.54 16.59
CA THR A 364 -1.83 9.15 17.02
C THR A 364 -3.22 8.70 17.47
N ALA A 365 -3.95 9.56 18.19
CA ALA A 365 -5.34 9.29 18.55
C ALA A 365 -6.22 9.03 17.31
N ARG A 366 -6.05 9.84 16.25
CA ARG A 366 -6.77 9.69 14.98
C ARG A 366 -6.38 8.42 14.23
N HIS A 367 -5.09 8.08 14.19
CA HIS A 367 -4.61 6.83 13.59
C HIS A 367 -5.19 5.61 14.31
N GLN A 368 -5.23 5.63 15.65
CA GLN A 368 -5.87 4.58 16.42
C GLN A 368 -7.36 4.51 16.14
N ALA A 369 -8.07 5.64 16.09
CA ALA A 369 -9.48 5.67 15.74
C ALA A 369 -9.73 5.02 14.37
N ASN A 370 -8.97 5.40 13.34
CA ASN A 370 -9.05 4.79 12.01
C ASN A 370 -8.81 3.27 12.06
N PHE A 371 -7.81 2.81 12.82
CA PHE A 371 -7.55 1.37 12.95
C PHE A 371 -8.73 0.63 13.61
N ILE A 372 -9.27 1.16 14.71
CA ILE A 372 -10.39 0.53 15.41
C ILE A 372 -11.67 0.53 14.57
N VAL A 373 -12.02 1.67 13.95
CA VAL A 373 -13.16 1.76 13.02
C VAL A 373 -13.00 0.80 11.85
N GLY A 374 -11.78 0.64 11.33
CA GLY A 374 -11.48 -0.36 10.30
C GLY A 374 -11.86 -1.79 10.70
N LYS A 375 -11.59 -2.19 11.95
CA LYS A 375 -12.00 -3.51 12.47
C LYS A 375 -13.52 -3.64 12.53
N VAL A 376 -14.22 -2.62 13.03
CA VAL A 376 -15.69 -2.58 13.11
C VAL A 376 -16.30 -2.68 11.71
N ALA A 377 -15.75 -1.92 10.76
CA ALA A 377 -16.16 -1.93 9.36
C ALA A 377 -15.98 -3.28 8.69
N ALA A 378 -14.84 -3.96 8.91
CA ALA A 378 -14.60 -5.28 8.34
C ALA A 378 -15.69 -6.29 8.77
N TRP A 379 -16.12 -6.27 10.02
CA TRP A 379 -17.23 -7.10 10.51
C TRP A 379 -18.59 -6.67 9.96
N GLY A 380 -18.87 -5.37 9.89
CA GLY A 380 -20.10 -4.84 9.30
C GLY A 380 -20.27 -5.28 7.84
N LEU A 381 -19.20 -5.23 7.05
CA LEU A 381 -19.20 -5.66 5.64
C LEU A 381 -19.31 -7.18 5.50
N ALA A 382 -18.71 -7.94 6.42
CA ALA A 382 -18.89 -9.39 6.47
C ALA A 382 -20.36 -9.78 6.77
N ILE A 383 -21.02 -9.07 7.70
CA ILE A 383 -22.46 -9.21 7.98
C ILE A 383 -23.29 -8.86 6.76
N ALA A 384 -22.96 -7.77 6.05
CA ALA A 384 -23.67 -7.38 4.83
C ALA A 384 -23.62 -8.48 3.76
N ALA A 385 -22.45 -9.10 3.56
CA ALA A 385 -22.31 -10.22 2.64
C ALA A 385 -23.08 -11.47 3.09
N LEU A 386 -23.05 -11.82 4.38
CA LEU A 386 -23.81 -12.94 4.94
C LEU A 386 -25.33 -12.77 4.74
N LYS A 387 -25.85 -11.55 4.85
CA LYS A 387 -27.26 -11.24 4.58
C LYS A 387 -27.61 -11.27 3.09
N SER A 388 -26.62 -11.12 2.22
CA SER A 388 -26.81 -10.97 0.77
C SER A 388 -26.61 -12.27 -0.03
N VAL A 389 -26.04 -13.31 0.57
CA VAL A 389 -25.76 -14.59 -0.10
C VAL A 389 -26.69 -15.69 0.41
N SER A 390 -27.30 -16.43 -0.52
CA SER A 390 -28.11 -17.61 -0.16
C SER A 390 -27.24 -18.79 0.25
N VAL A 391 -27.51 -19.36 1.43
CA VAL A 391 -26.84 -20.54 1.96
C VAL A 391 -27.84 -21.72 1.98
N PRO A 392 -27.43 -22.97 1.68
CA PRO A 392 -28.35 -24.11 1.59
C PRO A 392 -29.14 -24.44 2.87
N SER A 393 -28.63 -24.07 4.04
CA SER A 393 -29.27 -24.34 5.33
C SER A 393 -29.54 -23.04 6.08
N ALA A 394 -30.82 -22.79 6.39
CA ALA A 394 -31.26 -21.63 7.14
C ALA A 394 -30.67 -21.60 8.56
N GLN A 395 -30.54 -22.75 9.20
CA GLN A 395 -29.94 -22.85 10.54
C GLN A 395 -28.45 -22.46 10.50
N VAL A 396 -27.71 -22.96 9.52
CA VAL A 396 -26.27 -22.61 9.35
C VAL A 396 -26.12 -21.13 9.01
N ALA A 397 -27.01 -20.58 8.18
CA ALA A 397 -27.02 -19.15 7.89
C ALA A 397 -27.23 -18.30 9.16
N SER A 398 -28.21 -18.66 10.00
CA SER A 398 -28.47 -17.96 11.28
C SER A 398 -27.26 -18.01 12.20
N SER A 399 -26.67 -19.18 12.42
CA SER A 399 -25.54 -19.33 13.33
C SER A 399 -24.29 -18.56 12.87
N ASN A 400 -24.03 -18.50 11.57
CA ASN A 400 -22.89 -17.72 11.05
C ASN A 400 -23.14 -16.20 11.17
N LEU A 401 -24.39 -15.77 10.96
CA LEU A 401 -24.77 -14.37 11.15
C LEU A 401 -24.64 -13.95 12.62
N GLU A 402 -25.16 -14.76 13.55
CA GLU A 402 -25.03 -14.54 14.99
C GLU A 402 -23.56 -14.48 15.41
N TRP A 403 -22.72 -15.37 14.88
CA TRP A 403 -21.28 -15.36 15.14
C TRP A 403 -20.62 -14.05 14.67
N ALA A 404 -20.91 -13.60 13.44
CA ALA A 404 -20.35 -12.35 12.92
C ALA A 404 -20.86 -11.11 13.68
N GLN A 405 -22.14 -11.10 14.07
CA GLN A 405 -22.74 -10.06 14.91
C GLN A 405 -22.06 -9.99 16.29
N HIS A 406 -21.80 -11.14 16.90
CA HIS A 406 -21.09 -11.19 18.17
C HIS A 406 -19.69 -10.58 18.08
N HIS A 407 -18.93 -10.87 17.01
CA HIS A 407 -17.62 -10.25 16.81
C HIS A 407 -17.69 -8.76 16.51
N PHE A 408 -18.71 -8.31 15.77
CA PHE A 408 -18.98 -6.89 15.57
C PHE A 408 -19.20 -6.18 16.91
N GLU A 409 -20.13 -6.69 17.73
CA GLU A 409 -20.45 -6.15 19.05
C GLU A 409 -19.25 -6.19 20.00
N GLN A 410 -18.47 -7.28 20.02
CA GLN A 410 -17.24 -7.36 20.82
C GLN A 410 -16.20 -6.34 20.38
N THR A 411 -16.04 -6.14 19.07
CA THR A 411 -15.11 -5.15 18.54
C THR A 411 -15.53 -3.74 18.96
N VAL A 412 -16.84 -3.43 18.91
CA VAL A 412 -17.41 -2.16 19.39
C VAL A 412 -17.24 -2.01 20.92
N ALA A 413 -17.48 -3.06 21.69
CA ALA A 413 -17.35 -3.02 23.15
C ALA A 413 -15.89 -2.79 23.60
N GLN A 414 -14.90 -3.28 22.83
CA GLN A 414 -13.48 -3.09 23.15
C GLN A 414 -13.06 -1.60 23.20
N ILE A 415 -13.77 -0.71 22.49
CA ILE A 415 -13.53 0.75 22.52
C ILE A 415 -13.74 1.35 23.91
N LEU A 416 -14.68 0.80 24.68
CA LEU A 416 -15.08 1.35 25.98
C LEU A 416 -14.26 0.80 27.15
N THR A 417 -13.35 -0.15 26.89
CA THR A 417 -12.58 -0.86 27.93
C THR A 417 -11.11 -0.48 27.99
N ALA A 418 -10.70 0.58 27.29
CA ALA A 418 -9.36 1.20 27.24
C ALA A 418 -8.27 0.48 28.05
N ASN A 419 -7.41 -0.25 27.36
CA ASN A 419 -6.25 -0.86 28.00
C ASN A 419 -5.20 0.23 28.29
N PRO A 420 -4.71 0.39 29.53
CA PRO A 420 -3.70 1.41 29.88
C PRO A 420 -2.43 1.36 29.02
N SER A 421 -2.11 0.23 28.39
CA SER A 421 -0.96 0.08 27.51
C SER A 421 -1.12 0.72 26.12
N GLU A 422 -2.33 1.10 25.71
CA GLU A 422 -2.57 1.68 24.37
C GLU A 422 -1.99 3.08 24.22
N GLY A 423 -1.82 3.85 25.31
CA GLY A 423 -1.28 5.21 25.30
C GLY A 423 0.21 5.34 25.59
N ALA A 424 0.96 4.21 25.63
CA ALA A 424 2.37 4.27 25.98
C ALA A 424 3.19 5.01 24.90
N SER A 425 3.97 6.01 25.31
CA SER A 425 4.84 6.72 24.38
C SER A 425 5.99 5.84 23.90
N ALA A 426 6.49 6.07 22.68
CA ALA A 426 7.63 5.35 22.15
C ALA A 426 8.85 5.42 23.10
N VAL A 427 9.07 6.58 23.73
CA VAL A 427 10.15 6.78 24.73
C VAL A 427 9.97 5.85 25.93
N THR A 428 8.76 5.81 26.51
CA THR A 428 8.48 4.98 27.69
C THR A 428 8.67 3.49 27.41
N VAL A 429 8.22 3.02 26.24
CA VAL A 429 8.41 1.62 25.83
C VAL A 429 9.89 1.34 25.55
N ALA A 430 10.59 2.26 24.88
CA ALA A 430 12.01 2.14 24.58
C ALA A 430 12.87 2.01 25.83
N GLU A 431 12.63 2.83 26.86
CA GLU A 431 13.34 2.73 28.14
C GLU A 431 13.21 1.34 28.78
N GLN A 432 12.01 0.75 28.73
CA GLN A 432 11.77 -0.61 29.25
C GLN A 432 12.46 -1.69 28.40
N ILE A 433 12.45 -1.55 27.07
CA ILE A 433 13.06 -2.53 26.17
C ILE A 433 14.59 -2.47 26.23
N VAL A 434 15.18 -1.27 26.28
CA VAL A 434 16.63 -1.09 26.46
C VAL A 434 17.10 -1.76 27.74
N TYR A 435 16.31 -1.72 28.81
CA TYR A 435 16.63 -2.44 30.04
C TYR A 435 16.77 -3.96 29.84
N TYR A 436 16.12 -4.57 28.84
CA TYR A 436 16.28 -6.00 28.58
C TYR A 436 17.72 -6.40 28.28
N GLN A 437 18.54 -5.49 27.73
CA GLN A 437 19.98 -5.68 27.56
C GLN A 437 20.69 -6.05 28.87
N THR A 438 20.22 -5.54 30.02
CA THR A 438 20.79 -5.93 31.32
C THR A 438 20.50 -7.38 31.70
N SER A 439 19.40 -7.95 31.18
CA SER A 439 18.95 -9.31 31.49
C SER A 439 19.39 -10.36 30.45
N ILE A 440 19.43 -9.98 29.17
CA ILE A 440 19.76 -10.89 28.04
C ILE A 440 21.15 -10.63 27.46
N GLY A 441 21.81 -9.52 27.81
CA GLY A 441 23.06 -9.06 27.21
C GLY A 441 22.86 -8.41 25.84
N GLU A 442 23.95 -7.97 25.21
CA GLU A 442 23.97 -7.67 23.78
C GLU A 442 24.04 -8.99 23.02
N SER A 443 22.91 -9.44 22.46
CA SER A 443 22.84 -10.68 21.68
C SER A 443 22.56 -10.34 20.22
N GLU A 444 23.59 -10.44 19.38
CA GLU A 444 23.43 -10.45 17.92
C GLU A 444 23.37 -11.90 17.41
N GLN A 445 22.30 -12.25 16.70
CA GLN A 445 22.16 -13.55 16.05
C GLN A 445 22.36 -13.40 14.56
N THR A 446 23.36 -14.11 14.02
CA THR A 446 23.51 -14.29 12.57
C THR A 446 23.01 -15.67 12.18
N LEU A 447 22.38 -15.75 11.00
CA LEU A 447 22.00 -17.03 10.43
C LEU A 447 23.27 -17.85 10.10
N ALA A 448 23.28 -19.12 10.49
CA ALA A 448 24.39 -20.00 10.19
C ALA A 448 24.54 -20.18 8.66
N ARG A 449 25.67 -19.72 8.10
CA ARG A 449 26.11 -19.90 6.69
C ARG A 449 25.44 -19.04 5.61
N THR A 450 24.75 -17.96 5.95
CA THR A 450 24.30 -16.94 4.97
C THR A 450 25.03 -15.61 5.15
N ASP A 451 24.84 -14.68 4.22
CA ASP A 451 25.48 -13.36 4.19
C ASP A 451 25.49 -12.70 5.59
N LYS A 452 26.66 -12.20 5.99
CA LYS A 452 26.93 -11.75 7.37
C LYS A 452 26.44 -10.34 7.68
N THR A 453 25.91 -9.64 6.69
CA THR A 453 25.39 -8.28 6.85
C THR A 453 24.00 -8.36 7.46
N LEU A 454 23.88 -7.94 8.72
CA LEU A 454 22.60 -7.67 9.37
C LEU A 454 21.82 -6.64 8.55
N ASP A 455 20.48 -6.78 8.54
CA ASP A 455 19.58 -5.74 8.05
C ASP A 455 19.96 -4.42 8.73
N GLU A 456 20.15 -3.36 7.95
CA GLU A 456 20.57 -2.04 8.42
C GLU A 456 19.67 -1.53 9.56
N TRP A 457 18.37 -1.83 9.51
CA TRP A 457 17.38 -1.44 10.52
C TRP A 457 17.40 -2.31 11.78
N LEU A 458 18.07 -3.47 11.74
CA LEU A 458 18.24 -4.39 12.87
C LEU A 458 19.65 -4.34 13.47
N GLN A 459 20.55 -3.53 12.92
CA GLN A 459 21.87 -3.31 13.51
C GLN A 459 21.71 -2.63 14.88
N PRO A 460 22.55 -2.96 15.87
CA PRO A 460 22.56 -2.22 17.12
C PRO A 460 22.99 -0.78 16.83
N ALA A 461 22.02 0.11 16.78
CA ALA A 461 22.28 1.54 16.81
C ALA A 461 22.80 1.92 18.21
N SER A 462 23.67 2.93 18.29
CA SER A 462 23.91 3.66 19.54
C SER A 462 22.64 4.43 19.88
N TYR A 463 21.66 3.72 20.44
CA TYR A 463 20.31 4.21 20.63
C TYR A 463 20.16 4.76 22.05
N ALA A 464 19.97 6.08 22.18
CA ALA A 464 19.52 6.67 23.43
C ALA A 464 18.00 6.88 23.36
N PRO A 465 17.21 6.54 24.40
CA PRO A 465 15.77 6.82 24.42
C PRO A 465 15.42 8.30 24.15
N SER A 466 16.35 9.22 24.42
CA SER A 466 16.25 10.64 24.09
C SER A 466 16.13 10.93 22.58
N ASP A 467 16.68 10.08 21.71
CA ASP A 467 16.72 10.29 20.27
C ASP A 467 15.33 10.15 19.62
N LEU A 468 14.41 9.45 20.30
CA LEU A 468 13.00 9.36 19.90
C LEU A 468 12.20 10.64 20.19
N SER A 469 12.70 11.53 21.04
CA SER A 469 11.98 12.75 21.44
C SER A 469 12.12 13.88 20.42
N THR A 470 13.05 13.76 19.46
CA THR A 470 13.38 14.82 18.48
C THR A 470 13.85 14.24 17.15
N GLN A 471 12.94 13.86 16.25
CA GLN A 471 13.29 13.78 14.82
C GLN A 471 12.17 14.35 13.94
N PRO A 472 12.32 15.60 13.43
CA PRO A 472 11.78 15.95 12.14
C PRO A 472 12.55 15.17 11.05
N ALA A 473 11.84 14.68 10.04
CA ALA A 473 12.45 14.00 8.90
C ALA A 473 13.57 14.85 8.27
N GLU A 474 14.78 14.29 8.19
CA GLU A 474 15.92 14.95 7.55
C GLU A 474 15.70 15.07 6.03
N ASN A 475 15.64 16.32 5.56
CA ASN A 475 15.55 16.67 4.15
C ASN A 475 16.93 16.54 3.47
N HIS A 476 17.15 15.45 2.72
CA HIS A 476 18.23 15.39 1.73
C HIS A 476 17.77 15.98 0.39
N LEU A 477 17.80 17.31 0.25
CA LEU A 477 17.81 17.97 -1.07
C LEU A 477 18.73 19.21 -1.02
N THR A 478 19.98 19.00 -1.42
CA THR A 478 20.97 20.06 -1.67
C THR A 478 20.65 20.84 -2.96
N GLN A 479 20.66 22.17 -2.79
CA GLN A 479 21.02 23.26 -3.71
C GLN A 479 21.03 22.99 -5.22
N ALA A 480 20.15 23.71 -5.94
CA ALA A 480 20.33 24.01 -7.36
C ALA A 480 20.30 25.53 -7.57
N SER A 481 21.39 26.02 -8.17
CA SER A 481 21.72 27.40 -8.52
C SER A 481 20.81 28.00 -9.59
N SER A 482 20.58 29.31 -9.47
CA SER A 482 19.78 30.14 -10.36
C SER A 482 20.47 30.49 -11.68
N SER A 483 19.76 30.30 -12.81
CA SER A 483 20.07 30.97 -14.08
C SER A 483 18.92 31.90 -14.50
N THR A 484 19.28 33.14 -14.81
CA THR A 484 18.42 34.27 -15.17
C THR A 484 17.98 34.25 -16.63
N GLY A 485 16.69 34.52 -16.89
CA GLY A 485 16.21 34.87 -18.23
C GLY A 485 14.70 34.66 -18.44
N ARG A 486 13.91 35.77 -18.39
CA ARG A 486 12.58 36.04 -19.02
C ARG A 486 11.67 36.87 -18.11
N GLY A 487 11.90 38.18 -18.09
CA GLY A 487 11.39 39.14 -17.09
C GLY A 487 9.92 39.60 -17.18
N LEU A 488 9.04 39.02 -18.01
CA LEU A 488 7.64 39.49 -18.10
C LEU A 488 6.58 38.38 -17.98
N GLN A 489 6.84 37.14 -18.42
CA GLN A 489 5.99 35.98 -18.10
C GLN A 489 6.17 35.49 -16.66
N ASN A 490 7.34 35.74 -16.05
CA ASN A 490 7.67 35.22 -14.73
C ASN A 490 6.90 35.90 -13.59
N LYS A 491 6.51 37.17 -13.73
CA LYS A 491 5.78 37.89 -12.66
C LYS A 491 4.34 37.42 -12.50
N SER A 492 3.63 37.10 -13.59
CA SER A 492 2.25 36.58 -13.51
C SER A 492 2.22 35.14 -13.00
N LEU A 493 3.16 34.30 -13.45
CA LEU A 493 3.35 32.94 -12.95
C LEU A 493 3.75 32.93 -11.47
N LEU A 494 4.69 33.78 -11.05
CA LEU A 494 5.10 33.89 -9.65
C LEU A 494 3.95 34.39 -8.76
N LYS A 495 3.17 35.37 -9.24
CA LYS A 495 1.98 35.84 -8.52
C LYS A 495 0.95 34.72 -8.37
N ARG A 496 0.70 33.94 -9.43
CA ARG A 496 -0.23 32.80 -9.40
C ARG A 496 0.24 31.69 -8.46
N LYS A 497 1.53 31.34 -8.48
CA LYS A 497 2.14 30.40 -7.54
C LYS A 497 1.94 30.83 -6.10
N ASN A 498 2.23 32.10 -5.78
CA ASN A 498 2.07 32.64 -4.43
C ASN A 498 0.60 32.63 -3.99
N THR A 499 -0.34 32.93 -4.90
CA THR A 499 -1.78 32.87 -4.59
C THR A 499 -2.25 31.45 -4.29
N ILE A 500 -1.80 30.47 -5.06
CA ILE A 500 -2.14 29.05 -4.83
C ILE A 500 -1.47 28.55 -3.54
N GLU A 501 -0.21 28.90 -3.30
CA GLU A 501 0.52 28.56 -2.07
C GLU A 501 -0.18 29.09 -0.82
N GLN A 502 -0.61 30.36 -0.84
CA GLN A 502 -1.38 30.95 0.28
C GLN A 502 -2.72 30.26 0.50
N TRP A 503 -3.43 29.93 -0.59
CA TRP A 503 -4.69 29.20 -0.50
C TRP A 503 -4.48 27.80 0.09
N LEU A 504 -3.44 27.08 -0.35
CA LEU A 504 -3.10 25.75 0.18
C LEU A 504 -2.75 25.81 1.67
N ILE A 505 -1.96 26.80 2.10
CA ILE A 505 -1.63 26.99 3.53
C ILE A 505 -2.91 27.25 4.33
N GLN A 506 -3.81 28.09 3.83
CA GLN A 506 -5.07 28.38 4.50
C GLN A 506 -6.00 27.16 4.55
N TRP A 507 -6.09 26.43 3.44
CA TRP A 507 -6.88 25.20 3.33
C TRP A 507 -6.38 24.15 4.31
N LEU A 508 -5.07 23.89 4.34
CA LEU A 508 -4.45 22.96 5.28
C LEU A 508 -4.68 23.40 6.74
N ALA A 509 -4.49 24.69 7.05
CA ALA A 509 -4.74 25.20 8.38
C ALA A 509 -6.19 25.01 8.84
N GLN A 510 -7.16 25.17 7.93
CA GLN A 510 -8.58 24.99 8.22
C GLN A 510 -8.96 23.52 8.36
N ARG A 511 -8.53 22.67 7.42
CA ARG A 511 -8.89 21.25 7.35
C ARG A 511 -8.16 20.40 8.38
N LEU A 512 -6.91 20.74 8.67
CA LEU A 512 -6.07 20.00 9.63
C LEU A 512 -6.09 20.64 11.02
N HIS A 513 -6.79 21.76 11.20
CA HIS A 513 -6.83 22.53 12.45
C HIS A 513 -5.46 22.95 13.01
N ILE A 514 -4.45 23.07 12.14
CA ILE A 514 -3.10 23.52 12.48
C ILE A 514 -2.94 25.03 12.27
N LYS A 515 -2.08 25.68 13.07
CA LYS A 515 -1.81 27.12 12.90
C LYS A 515 -1.02 27.33 11.60
N GLN A 516 -1.37 28.34 10.80
CA GLN A 516 -0.68 28.65 9.54
C GLN A 516 0.85 28.80 9.71
N ALA A 517 1.30 29.35 10.84
CA ALA A 517 2.73 29.52 11.14
C ALA A 517 3.51 28.19 11.34
N GLN A 518 2.81 27.06 11.50
CA GLN A 518 3.38 25.71 11.62
C GLN A 518 3.44 24.95 10.28
N ILE A 519 2.93 25.56 9.20
CA ILE A 519 2.93 24.97 7.86
C ILE A 519 4.18 25.45 7.11
N GLU A 520 5.07 24.52 6.80
CA GLU A 520 6.29 24.71 6.05
C GLU A 520 6.06 24.26 4.61
N VAL A 521 6.34 25.15 3.66
CA VAL A 521 5.97 24.93 2.25
C VAL A 521 6.70 23.77 1.56
N ASN A 522 7.82 23.32 2.13
CA ASN A 522 8.62 22.21 1.62
C ASN A 522 8.40 20.88 2.39
N LYS A 523 7.62 20.88 3.48
CA LYS A 523 7.33 19.66 4.23
C LYS A 523 6.23 18.85 3.54
N ALA A 524 6.29 17.53 3.66
CA ALA A 524 5.33 16.67 2.98
C ALA A 524 3.93 16.86 3.58
N LEU A 525 2.90 16.89 2.73
CA LEU A 525 1.51 17.03 3.13
C LEU A 525 1.09 15.88 4.07
N ALA A 526 1.58 14.66 3.80
CA ALA A 526 1.38 13.48 4.65
C ALA A 526 1.81 13.72 6.11
N ASP A 527 2.90 14.46 6.32
CA ASP A 527 3.46 14.71 7.66
C ASP A 527 2.60 15.68 8.48
N TYR A 528 1.63 16.34 7.85
CA TYR A 528 0.61 17.14 8.52
C TYR A 528 -0.67 16.34 8.81
N GLY A 529 -0.66 15.02 8.56
CA GLY A 529 -1.82 14.16 8.69
C GLY A 529 -2.74 14.21 7.47
N MET A 530 -2.25 14.69 6.32
CA MET A 530 -3.00 14.57 5.07
C MET A 530 -3.12 13.09 4.71
N ASP A 531 -4.35 12.64 4.44
CA ASP A 531 -4.65 11.28 4.02
C ASP A 531 -5.27 11.25 2.62
N SER A 532 -5.57 10.06 2.10
CA SER A 532 -6.14 9.89 0.76
C SER A 532 -7.53 10.53 0.62
N VAL A 533 -8.17 10.90 1.73
CA VAL A 533 -9.47 11.56 1.73
C VAL A 533 -9.33 13.06 1.61
N MET A 534 -8.48 13.64 2.44
CA MET A 534 -8.12 15.03 2.32
C MET A 534 -7.49 15.32 0.95
N ALA A 535 -6.82 14.35 0.33
CA ALA A 535 -6.33 14.48 -1.04
C ALA A 535 -7.46 14.61 -2.09
N VAL A 536 -8.59 13.91 -1.91
CA VAL A 536 -9.78 14.04 -2.77
C VAL A 536 -10.47 15.38 -2.53
N GLU A 537 -10.68 15.76 -1.28
CA GLU A 537 -11.28 17.05 -0.92
C GLU A 537 -10.42 18.20 -1.43
N LEU A 538 -9.10 18.10 -1.27
CA LEU A 538 -8.16 19.08 -1.79
C LEU A 538 -8.28 19.20 -3.30
N ALA A 539 -8.39 18.09 -4.04
CA ALA A 539 -8.56 18.12 -5.49
C ALA A 539 -9.86 18.84 -5.89
N GLN A 540 -10.99 18.54 -5.23
CA GLN A 540 -12.28 19.19 -5.48
C GLN A 540 -12.26 20.68 -5.13
N ASP A 541 -11.80 21.03 -3.93
CA ASP A 541 -11.72 22.42 -3.49
C ASP A 541 -10.73 23.24 -4.37
N LEU A 542 -9.70 22.59 -4.92
CA LEU A 542 -8.79 23.18 -5.90
C LEU A 542 -9.43 23.37 -7.28
N GLU A 543 -10.26 22.44 -7.75
CA GLU A 543 -11.02 22.60 -9.00
C GLU A 543 -11.91 23.85 -8.92
N ASP A 544 -12.61 24.01 -7.81
CA ASP A 544 -13.48 25.15 -7.53
C ASP A 544 -12.67 26.45 -7.41
N PHE A 545 -11.59 26.43 -6.61
CA PHE A 545 -10.73 27.60 -6.41
C PHE A 545 -10.07 28.08 -7.71
N LEU A 546 -9.62 27.14 -8.56
CA LEU A 546 -8.95 27.43 -9.82
C LEU A 546 -9.90 27.55 -11.01
N THR A 547 -11.21 27.35 -10.80
CA THR A 547 -12.25 27.36 -11.84
C THR A 547 -11.93 26.45 -13.02
N LEU A 548 -11.45 25.24 -12.72
CA LEU A 548 -11.04 24.27 -13.74
C LEU A 548 -12.27 23.57 -14.33
N SER A 549 -12.24 23.37 -15.65
CA SER A 549 -13.32 22.65 -16.37
C SER A 549 -13.11 21.13 -16.39
N GLN A 550 -11.99 20.66 -15.84
CA GLN A 550 -11.59 19.26 -15.80
C GLN A 550 -11.32 18.87 -14.36
N SER A 551 -11.71 17.65 -14.00
CA SER A 551 -11.42 17.13 -12.66
C SER A 551 -9.92 16.90 -12.51
N LEU A 552 -9.41 17.36 -11.38
CA LEU A 552 -8.06 17.19 -10.90
C LEU A 552 -7.89 15.76 -10.37
N ASP A 553 -6.75 15.16 -10.67
CA ASP A 553 -6.42 13.82 -10.18
C ASP A 553 -6.30 13.85 -8.65
N VAL A 554 -7.09 13.03 -7.95
CA VAL A 554 -7.10 12.91 -6.48
C VAL A 554 -5.74 12.52 -5.89
N THR A 555 -4.82 12.06 -6.74
CA THR A 555 -3.46 11.69 -6.37
C THR A 555 -2.48 12.87 -6.45
N LEU A 556 -2.94 14.08 -6.78
CA LEU A 556 -2.14 15.31 -6.84
C LEU A 556 -1.38 15.58 -5.54
N ALA A 557 -2.03 15.38 -4.40
CA ALA A 557 -1.40 15.55 -3.08
C ALA A 557 -0.23 14.58 -2.84
N TRP A 558 -0.13 13.49 -3.62
CA TRP A 558 0.95 12.50 -3.53
C TRP A 558 1.98 12.67 -4.65
N SER A 559 1.52 13.05 -5.84
CA SER A 559 2.36 13.35 -6.99
C SER A 559 3.16 14.64 -6.77
N PHE A 560 2.60 15.59 -6.02
CA PHE A 560 3.20 16.86 -5.62
C PHE A 560 3.09 17.03 -4.11
N PRO A 561 3.92 16.31 -3.33
CA PRO A 561 3.66 16.07 -1.92
C PRO A 561 3.94 17.25 -1.01
N THR A 562 4.23 18.45 -1.50
CA THR A 562 4.49 19.64 -0.69
C THR A 562 3.68 20.81 -1.21
N VAL A 563 3.36 21.79 -0.35
CA VAL A 563 2.64 23.00 -0.74
C VAL A 563 3.33 23.68 -1.94
N LYS A 564 4.66 23.75 -1.91
CA LYS A 564 5.47 24.33 -2.99
C LYS A 564 5.42 23.53 -4.29
N ALA A 565 5.53 22.21 -4.22
CA ALA A 565 5.48 21.35 -5.40
C ALA A 565 4.09 21.42 -6.07
N LEU A 566 3.03 21.40 -5.25
CA LEU A 566 1.65 21.45 -5.73
C LEU A 566 1.30 22.83 -6.29
N SER A 567 1.68 23.92 -5.61
CA SER A 567 1.46 25.29 -6.12
C SER A 567 2.17 25.53 -7.45
N HIS A 568 3.38 24.98 -7.62
CA HIS A 568 4.12 25.03 -8.86
C HIS A 568 3.44 24.28 -10.00
N HIS A 569 2.94 23.06 -9.73
CA HIS A 569 2.22 22.27 -10.72
C HIS A 569 0.93 22.96 -11.18
N LEU A 570 0.11 23.38 -10.22
CA LEU A 570 -1.19 23.99 -10.48
C LEU A 570 -1.08 25.35 -11.20
N ALA A 571 -0.02 26.11 -10.92
CA ALA A 571 0.23 27.36 -11.63
C ALA A 571 0.45 27.17 -13.15
N GLY A 572 0.88 25.97 -13.57
CA GLY A 572 1.06 25.58 -14.97
C GLY A 572 -0.23 25.15 -15.69
N LEU A 573 -1.32 24.92 -14.98
CA LEU A 573 -2.62 24.53 -15.56
C LEU A 573 -3.35 25.80 -16.06
N SER A 574 -3.57 25.92 -17.36
CA SER A 574 -4.20 27.11 -17.97
C SER A 574 -5.68 27.27 -17.59
N GLY A 575 -6.06 28.43 -17.05
CA GLY A 575 -7.45 28.89 -16.82
C GLY A 575 -7.54 30.43 -16.89
N PRO A 576 -8.67 31.05 -17.27
CA PRO A 576 -8.73 32.46 -17.68
C PRO A 576 -8.72 33.47 -16.51
N HIS A 577 -7.88 34.50 -16.65
CA HIS A 577 -7.88 35.84 -16.05
C HIS A 577 -8.40 36.06 -14.60
N LEU A 578 -7.45 36.29 -13.68
CA LEU A 578 -7.63 37.13 -12.49
C LEU A 578 -6.65 38.32 -12.53
N LEU A 579 -7.08 39.41 -13.15
CA LEU A 579 -6.59 40.79 -13.02
C LEU A 579 -7.89 41.62 -12.96
N ASP A 580 -8.15 42.59 -12.10
CA ASP A 580 -7.30 43.55 -11.41
C ASP A 580 -8.22 44.31 -10.43
N THR A 581 -7.87 44.46 -9.16
CA THR A 581 -8.40 45.53 -8.30
C THR A 581 -7.38 45.84 -7.21
N GLN A 582 -6.51 46.81 -7.44
CA GLN A 582 -6.45 48.04 -6.63
C GLN A 582 -5.29 48.94 -7.08
N GLN A 583 -5.69 50.06 -7.68
CA GLN A 583 -5.16 51.40 -7.49
C GLN A 583 -3.64 51.59 -7.49
N ARG A 584 -3.19 52.09 -8.65
CA ARG A 584 -2.26 53.21 -8.82
C ARG A 584 -2.15 54.12 -7.58
N ARG A 585 -0.91 54.37 -7.14
CA ARG A 585 -0.38 55.70 -6.80
C ARG A 585 1.15 55.65 -6.67
N SER A 586 1.82 56.65 -7.28
CA SER A 586 3.21 57.14 -7.07
C SER A 586 4.35 56.12 -7.20
N GLY A 587 5.46 56.36 -7.89
CA GLY A 587 6.09 57.58 -8.39
C GLY A 587 7.61 57.35 -8.38
N GLU A 588 8.28 57.79 -9.44
CA GLU A 588 9.68 58.24 -9.52
C GLU A 588 10.89 57.28 -9.47
N SER A 589 11.55 57.26 -10.63
CA SER A 589 12.99 57.26 -10.99
C SER A 589 14.11 57.22 -9.94
N THR A 590 15.20 56.50 -10.25
CA THR A 590 16.62 56.94 -10.48
C THR A 590 17.55 55.69 -10.45
N GLN A 591 18.23 55.33 -11.55
CA GLN A 591 19.61 55.66 -11.99
C GLN A 591 20.79 55.11 -11.15
N ASN A 592 21.61 54.27 -11.83
CA ASN A 592 23.07 54.00 -11.74
C ASN A 592 23.64 53.51 -10.37
N VAL A 593 24.61 52.59 -10.30
CA VAL A 593 26.02 52.73 -10.70
C VAL A 593 26.72 51.33 -10.71
N SER A 594 27.82 51.28 -11.45
CA SER A 594 28.78 50.24 -11.85
C SER A 594 29.52 49.39 -10.78
N THR A 595 29.93 48.22 -11.27
CA THR A 595 31.07 47.26 -11.02
C THR A 595 32.36 47.82 -10.38
N PRO A 596 33.24 46.99 -9.75
CA PRO A 596 34.17 46.01 -10.38
C PRO A 596 34.24 44.61 -9.69
N GLU A 597 34.26 43.50 -10.43
CA GLU A 597 35.43 42.65 -10.80
C GLU A 597 36.22 42.04 -9.61
N GLU A 598 36.29 40.70 -9.52
CA GLU A 598 37.50 39.96 -9.95
C GLU A 598 37.39 38.42 -9.86
N THR A 599 37.94 37.81 -10.92
CA THR A 599 38.58 36.50 -11.13
C THR A 599 37.83 35.16 -11.01
N ASP A 600 37.79 34.54 -12.19
CA ASP A 600 37.28 33.24 -12.61
C ASP A 600 38.41 32.19 -12.55
N LEU A 601 38.10 30.96 -12.14
CA LEU A 601 39.04 29.83 -12.02
C LEU A 601 38.94 28.88 -13.23
N ALA A 602 38.51 29.39 -14.38
CA ALA A 602 38.22 28.61 -15.59
C ALA A 602 39.42 28.27 -16.49
N ASP A 603 40.67 28.59 -16.11
CA ASP A 603 41.85 28.39 -16.96
C ASP A 603 42.85 27.36 -16.38
N LEU A 604 42.38 26.14 -16.08
CA LEU A 604 43.27 24.99 -15.84
C LEU A 604 43.04 23.93 -16.91
N SER A 605 44.12 23.50 -17.55
CA SER A 605 44.07 22.51 -18.64
C SER A 605 43.87 21.08 -18.12
N GLU A 606 43.29 20.19 -18.94
CA GLU A 606 43.05 18.78 -18.58
C GLU A 606 44.34 18.03 -18.15
N ALA A 607 45.51 18.46 -18.62
CA ALA A 607 46.80 17.91 -18.21
C ALA A 607 47.18 18.32 -16.77
N GLU A 608 46.86 19.54 -16.36
CA GLU A 608 47.13 20.05 -15.00
C GLU A 608 46.16 19.45 -13.96
N MET A 609 44.91 19.16 -14.34
CA MET A 609 43.98 18.38 -13.50
C MET A 609 44.38 16.91 -13.36
N ALA A 610 44.94 16.30 -14.41
CA ALA A 610 45.36 14.90 -14.37
C ALA A 610 46.58 14.68 -13.46
N ASP A 611 47.53 15.61 -13.43
CA ASP A 611 48.69 15.55 -12.53
C ASP A 611 48.31 15.79 -11.06
N MET A 612 47.28 16.59 -10.79
CA MET A 612 46.75 16.77 -9.42
C MET A 612 46.01 15.53 -8.89
N LEU A 613 45.27 14.82 -9.75
CA LEU A 613 44.56 13.57 -9.40
C LEU A 613 45.50 12.36 -9.24
N ALA A 614 46.62 12.32 -9.98
CA ALA A 614 47.64 11.28 -9.82
C ALA A 614 48.40 11.40 -8.48
N ALA A 615 48.56 12.61 -7.96
CA ALA A 615 49.21 12.87 -6.67
C ALA A 615 48.35 12.45 -5.45
N GLU A 616 47.02 12.55 -5.53
CA GLU A 616 46.13 12.07 -4.46
C GLU A 616 45.95 10.54 -4.45
N LEU A 617 45.96 9.88 -5.62
CA LEU A 617 45.86 8.42 -5.72
C LEU A 617 47.11 7.67 -5.25
N ALA A 618 48.29 8.31 -5.26
CA ALA A 618 49.51 7.76 -4.69
C ALA A 618 49.57 7.83 -3.14
N ALA A 619 48.79 8.72 -2.52
CA ALA A 619 48.72 8.86 -1.06
C ALA A 619 47.76 7.85 -0.38
N VAL A 620 46.85 7.23 -1.15
CA VAL A 620 45.84 6.28 -0.61
C VAL A 620 46.26 4.81 -0.77
N ARG A 621 47.27 4.48 -1.58
CA ARG A 621 47.82 3.11 -1.71
C ARG A 621 49.01 2.79 -0.79
N GLY A 622 49.26 3.67 0.20
CA GLY A 622 50.33 3.53 1.19
C GLY A 622 49.86 3.55 2.65
N ARG A 623 48.60 3.16 2.93
CA ARG A 623 48.08 2.92 4.29
C ARG A 623 47.26 1.65 4.34
#